data_AF-A0A1E5UVU2-F1
#
_entry.id   AF-A0A1E5UVU2-F1
#
_cell.length_a   1.000
_cell.length_b   1.000
_cell.length_c   1.000
_cell.angle_alpha   90.00
_cell.angle_beta   90.00
_cell.angle_gamma   90.00
#
_symmetry.space_group_name_H-M   'P 1'
#
loop_
_entity.id
_entity.type
_entity.pdbx_description
1 polymer ?
#
loop_
_entity_poly.entity_id
_entity_poly.type
_entity_poly.pdbx_seq_one_letter_code
_entity_poly.pdbx_strand_id
1 'polypeptide(L)'
;MEETLGAVANARQVFDRWMAWRPGAPGWTSYVKFELRYGEVGRARAVFERFVAEHPRADAFLRYAGFEEKSGEMERARRVYERAADVLADDEEEAGTLFVAFAEFEECGEVERARAIRKYALDRVPKGRTEELHRKLLALEKQFGDRKGIEDAIVAKRS
;
A
#
# COMPACT_ATOMS: atom_id res chain seq x y z
N MET A 1 -26.93 -26.30 6.49
CA MET A 1 -26.55 -24.92 6.08
C MET A 1 -26.37 -24.00 7.30
N GLU A 2 -27.10 -24.23 8.41
CA GLU A 2 -26.90 -23.51 9.68
C GLU A 2 -25.62 -23.93 10.43
N GLU A 3 -25.21 -25.20 10.34
CA GLU A 3 -23.98 -25.71 10.97
C GLU A 3 -22.70 -25.06 10.43
N THR A 4 -22.67 -24.74 9.13
CA THR A 4 -21.55 -24.04 8.49
C THR A 4 -21.47 -22.57 8.92
N LEU A 5 -22.61 -21.92 9.20
CA LEU A 5 -22.64 -20.54 9.71
C LEU A 5 -22.21 -20.49 11.18
N GLY A 6 -22.61 -21.47 11.99
CA GLY A 6 -22.14 -21.63 13.36
C GLY A 6 -20.62 -21.86 13.44
N ALA A 7 -20.08 -22.68 12.55
CA ALA A 7 -18.64 -22.92 12.47
C ALA A 7 -17.85 -21.66 12.08
N VAL A 8 -18.38 -20.82 11.18
CA VAL A 8 -17.76 -19.54 10.80
C VAL A 8 -17.76 -18.55 11.97
N ALA A 9 -18.87 -18.44 12.70
CA ALA A 9 -18.95 -17.59 13.89
C ALA A 9 -17.98 -18.04 15.00
N ASN A 10 -17.83 -19.34 15.21
CA ASN A 10 -16.86 -19.89 16.15
C ASN A 10 -15.42 -19.63 15.71
N ALA A 11 -15.10 -19.83 14.43
CA ALA A 11 -13.79 -19.53 13.87
C ALA A 11 -13.42 -18.05 14.05
N ARG A 12 -14.38 -17.14 13.87
CA ARG A 12 -14.20 -15.69 14.11
C ARG A 12 -13.85 -15.40 15.57
N GLN A 13 -14.52 -16.01 16.54
CA GLN A 13 -14.16 -15.83 17.96
C GLN A 13 -12.75 -16.33 18.27
N VAL A 14 -12.31 -17.41 17.63
CA VAL A 14 -10.92 -17.88 17.74
C VAL A 14 -9.95 -16.86 17.15
N PHE A 15 -10.26 -16.29 15.98
CA PHE A 15 -9.46 -15.23 15.38
C PHE A 15 -9.43 -13.97 16.25
N ASP A 16 -10.55 -13.50 16.78
CA ASP A 16 -10.60 -12.32 17.67
C ASP A 16 -9.79 -12.55 18.95
N ARG A 17 -9.92 -13.73 19.55
CA ARG A 17 -9.08 -14.12 20.68
C ARG A 17 -7.61 -14.18 20.30
N TRP A 18 -7.29 -14.65 19.10
CA TRP A 18 -5.91 -14.66 18.62
C TRP A 18 -5.38 -13.23 18.40
N MET A 19 -6.20 -12.33 17.85
CA MET A 19 -5.84 -10.91 17.67
C MET A 19 -5.61 -10.20 19.02
N ALA A 20 -6.32 -10.59 20.08
CA ALA A 20 -6.07 -10.06 21.42
C ALA A 20 -4.63 -10.33 21.93
N TRP A 21 -3.95 -11.34 21.37
CA TRP A 21 -2.54 -11.64 21.68
C TRP A 21 -1.57 -10.84 20.82
N ARG A 22 -2.07 -9.89 20.02
CA ARG A 22 -1.31 -9.02 19.11
C ARG A 22 -0.35 -9.80 18.21
N PRO A 23 -0.88 -10.72 17.38
CA PRO A 23 -0.04 -11.50 16.48
C PRO A 23 0.61 -10.57 15.45
N GLY A 24 1.75 -11.01 14.91
CA GLY A 24 2.40 -10.29 13.81
C GLY A 24 1.58 -10.31 12.52
N ALA A 25 2.07 -9.63 11.48
CA ALA A 25 1.45 -9.52 10.15
C ALA A 25 0.90 -10.85 9.55
N PRO A 26 1.54 -12.03 9.76
CA PRO A 26 1.00 -13.29 9.27
C PRO A 26 -0.36 -13.68 9.89
N GLY A 27 -0.61 -13.28 11.14
CA GLY A 27 -1.88 -13.55 11.82
C GLY A 27 -3.02 -12.79 11.20
N TRP A 28 -2.84 -11.48 11.03
CA TRP A 28 -3.79 -10.59 10.36
C TRP A 28 -4.07 -11.03 8.92
N THR A 29 -3.02 -11.39 8.18
CA THR A 29 -3.16 -11.89 6.80
C THR A 29 -3.98 -13.18 6.74
N SER A 30 -3.82 -14.08 7.72
CA SER A 30 -4.60 -15.33 7.78
C SER A 30 -6.07 -15.06 8.07
N TYR A 31 -6.38 -14.08 8.93
CA TYR A 31 -7.76 -13.71 9.23
C TYR A 31 -8.44 -13.04 8.03
N VAL A 32 -7.76 -12.14 7.33
CA VAL A 32 -8.25 -11.55 6.08
C VAL A 32 -8.52 -12.64 5.03
N LYS A 33 -7.58 -13.57 4.81
CA LYS A 33 -7.77 -14.68 3.86
C LYS A 33 -8.97 -15.54 4.22
N PHE A 34 -9.23 -15.75 5.51
CA PHE A 34 -10.41 -16.45 5.98
C PHE A 34 -11.68 -15.69 5.58
N GLU A 35 -11.82 -14.40 5.91
CA GLU A 35 -13.02 -13.62 5.54
C GLU A 35 -13.20 -13.53 4.01
N LEU A 36 -12.11 -13.43 3.24
CA LEU A 36 -12.16 -13.43 1.78
C LEU A 36 -12.63 -14.75 1.17
N ARG A 37 -12.30 -15.90 1.80
CA ARG A 37 -12.79 -17.21 1.35
C ARG A 37 -14.32 -17.31 1.45
N TYR A 38 -14.93 -16.60 2.39
CA TYR A 38 -16.39 -16.55 2.55
C TYR A 38 -17.04 -15.37 1.81
N GLY A 39 -16.26 -14.57 1.06
CA GLY A 39 -16.78 -13.41 0.32
C GLY A 39 -17.13 -12.20 1.20
N GLU A 40 -16.71 -12.21 2.46
CA GLU A 40 -17.03 -11.17 3.46
C GLU A 40 -16.05 -9.98 3.37
N VAL A 41 -16.07 -9.30 2.23
CA VAL A 41 -15.17 -8.17 1.91
C VAL A 41 -15.30 -7.04 2.95
N GLY A 42 -16.53 -6.75 3.40
CA GLY A 42 -16.77 -5.71 4.40
C GLY A 42 -16.10 -6.00 5.75
N ARG A 43 -16.07 -7.27 6.16
CA ARG A 43 -15.37 -7.69 7.38
C ARG A 43 -13.87 -7.72 7.19
N ALA A 44 -13.39 -8.21 6.03
CA ALA A 44 -11.98 -8.18 5.69
C ALA A 44 -11.40 -6.75 5.80
N ARG A 45 -12.16 -5.72 5.37
CA ARG A 45 -11.80 -4.30 5.57
C ARG A 45 -11.67 -3.93 7.04
N ALA A 46 -12.65 -4.28 7.87
CA ALA A 46 -12.60 -3.98 9.29
C ALA A 46 -11.38 -4.63 9.98
N VAL A 47 -10.98 -5.82 9.54
CA VAL A 47 -9.76 -6.49 10.01
C VAL A 47 -8.50 -5.73 9.58
N PHE A 48 -8.45 -5.23 8.34
CA PHE A 48 -7.33 -4.42 7.88
C PHE A 48 -7.21 -3.07 8.59
N GLU A 49 -8.33 -2.38 8.86
CA GLU A 49 -8.32 -1.14 9.64
C GLU A 49 -7.77 -1.37 11.05
N ARG A 50 -8.15 -2.48 11.70
CA ARG A 50 -7.56 -2.89 12.98
C ARG A 50 -6.07 -3.22 12.85
N PHE A 51 -5.68 -3.91 11.79
CA PHE A 51 -4.28 -4.28 11.56
C PHE A 51 -3.38 -3.04 11.42
N VAL A 52 -3.80 -2.07 10.62
CA VAL A 52 -3.10 -0.80 10.42
C VAL A 52 -3.06 0.03 11.71
N ALA A 53 -4.13 0.03 12.50
CA ALA A 53 -4.18 0.74 13.78
C ALA A 53 -3.24 0.10 14.83
N GLU A 54 -3.12 -1.22 14.86
CA GLU A 54 -2.25 -1.92 15.81
C GLU A 54 -0.78 -1.96 15.38
N HIS A 55 -0.52 -2.00 14.08
CA HIS A 55 0.80 -2.08 13.46
C HIS A 55 0.92 -1.05 12.33
N PRO A 56 1.17 0.24 12.64
CA PRO A 56 1.35 1.28 11.63
C PRO A 56 2.72 1.15 10.95
N ARG A 57 2.86 0.18 10.04
CA ARG A 57 4.06 -0.08 9.22
C ARG A 57 3.70 -0.12 7.74
N ALA A 58 4.65 0.15 6.84
CA ALA A 58 4.37 0.15 5.41
C ALA A 58 3.81 -1.21 4.96
N ASP A 59 4.36 -2.35 5.42
CA ASP A 59 3.82 -3.67 5.06
C ASP A 59 2.31 -3.82 5.37
N ALA A 60 1.82 -3.24 6.47
CA ALA A 60 0.40 -3.30 6.81
C ALA A 60 -0.45 -2.48 5.85
N PHE A 61 -0.04 -1.23 5.57
CA PHE A 61 -0.71 -0.35 4.63
C PHE A 61 -0.67 -0.88 3.18
N LEU A 62 0.47 -1.40 2.74
CA LEU A 62 0.65 -2.00 1.41
C LEU A 62 -0.27 -3.20 1.19
N ARG A 63 -0.41 -4.07 2.21
CA ARG A 63 -1.36 -5.17 2.15
C ARG A 63 -2.81 -4.69 2.10
N TYR A 64 -3.13 -3.62 2.83
CA TYR A 64 -4.49 -3.08 2.83
C TYR A 64 -4.82 -2.42 1.48
N ALA A 65 -3.92 -1.59 0.96
CA ALA A 65 -4.09 -0.96 -0.34
C ALA A 65 -4.18 -1.99 -1.47
N GLY A 66 -3.29 -2.98 -1.51
CA GLY A 66 -3.36 -4.08 -2.48
C GLY A 66 -4.63 -4.94 -2.37
N PHE A 67 -5.31 -4.92 -1.23
CA PHE A 67 -6.62 -5.55 -1.09
C PHE A 67 -7.76 -4.69 -1.66
N GLU A 68 -7.75 -3.38 -1.42
CA GLU A 68 -8.74 -2.46 -2.04
C GLU A 68 -8.56 -2.39 -3.56
N GLU A 69 -7.32 -2.44 -4.05
CA GLU A 69 -6.99 -2.58 -5.48
C GLU A 69 -7.65 -3.82 -6.10
N LYS A 70 -7.50 -4.99 -5.46
CA LYS A 70 -8.15 -6.24 -5.91
C LYS A 70 -9.66 -6.19 -5.80
N SER A 71 -10.19 -5.38 -4.90
CA SER A 71 -11.63 -5.15 -4.75
C SER A 71 -12.18 -4.17 -5.78
N GLY A 72 -11.32 -3.51 -6.57
CA GLY A 72 -11.69 -2.51 -7.57
C GLY A 72 -11.93 -1.11 -7.00
N GLU A 73 -11.62 -0.88 -5.73
CA GLU A 73 -11.91 0.38 -5.02
C GLU A 73 -10.68 1.29 -5.01
N MET A 74 -10.33 1.82 -6.18
CA MET A 74 -9.12 2.64 -6.35
C MET A 74 -9.12 3.89 -5.47
N GLU A 75 -10.26 4.56 -5.32
CA GLU A 75 -10.39 5.73 -4.43
C GLU A 75 -10.09 5.41 -2.96
N ARG A 76 -10.42 4.19 -2.51
CA ARG A 76 -10.12 3.77 -1.14
C ARG A 76 -8.66 3.41 -0.99
N ALA A 77 -8.09 2.69 -1.97
CA ALA A 77 -6.67 2.40 -1.99
C ALA A 77 -5.83 3.69 -1.88
N ARG A 78 -6.21 4.75 -2.62
CA ARG A 78 -5.59 6.10 -2.50
C ARG A 78 -5.59 6.63 -1.09
N ARG A 79 -6.76 6.66 -0.43
CA ARG A 79 -6.88 7.14 0.95
C ARG A 79 -6.00 6.34 1.92
N VAL A 80 -5.83 5.05 1.68
CA VAL A 80 -4.94 4.20 2.48
C VAL A 80 -3.48 4.62 2.25
N TYR A 81 -3.05 4.85 1.01
CA TYR A 81 -1.70 5.34 0.71
C TYR A 81 -1.43 6.74 1.27
N GLU A 82 -2.38 7.68 1.15
CA GLU A 82 -2.27 9.03 1.72
C GLU A 82 -2.12 8.97 3.25
N ARG A 83 -2.98 8.20 3.92
CA ARG A 83 -2.89 8.00 5.38
C ARG A 83 -1.58 7.32 5.78
N ALA A 84 -1.10 6.37 5.00
CA ALA A 84 0.19 5.74 5.23
C ALA A 84 1.34 6.75 5.10
N ALA A 85 1.27 7.66 4.13
CA ALA A 85 2.29 8.67 3.90
C ALA A 85 2.34 9.69 5.04
N ASP A 86 1.20 10.03 5.63
CA ASP A 86 1.13 10.88 6.82
C ASP A 86 1.66 10.17 8.08
N VAL A 87 1.29 8.90 8.28
CA VAL A 87 1.68 8.13 9.48
C VAL A 87 3.15 7.72 9.46
N LEU A 88 3.68 7.40 8.28
CA LEU A 88 5.07 6.95 8.11
C LEU A 88 6.01 8.11 7.72
N ALA A 89 5.54 9.35 7.75
CA ALA A 89 6.34 10.52 7.36
C ALA A 89 7.65 10.66 8.18
N ASP A 90 7.64 10.17 9.42
CA ASP A 90 8.79 10.23 10.33
C ASP A 90 9.84 9.13 10.06
N ASP A 91 9.49 8.05 9.36
CA ASP A 91 10.40 6.93 9.07
C ASP A 91 10.73 6.88 7.57
N GLU A 92 11.92 7.40 7.22
CA GLU A 92 12.38 7.50 5.83
C GLU A 92 12.43 6.15 5.10
N GLU A 93 12.68 5.04 5.80
CA GLU A 93 12.83 3.72 5.18
C GLU A 93 11.47 3.13 4.80
N GLU A 94 10.53 3.19 5.73
CA GLU A 94 9.13 2.76 5.55
C GLU A 94 8.42 3.68 4.56
N ALA A 95 8.63 5.00 4.65
CA ALA A 95 8.12 5.98 3.70
C ALA A 95 8.63 5.72 2.28
N GLY A 96 9.93 5.45 2.11
CA GLY A 96 10.51 5.13 0.80
C GLY A 96 9.86 3.91 0.14
N THR A 97 9.61 2.85 0.93
CA THR A 97 8.94 1.64 0.44
C THR A 97 7.49 1.93 0.05
N LEU A 98 6.79 2.73 0.85
CA LEU A 98 5.43 3.16 0.58
C LEU A 98 5.34 3.98 -0.72
N PHE A 99 6.21 4.96 -0.92
CA PHE A 99 6.17 5.83 -2.10
C PHE A 99 6.42 5.07 -3.40
N VAL A 100 7.29 4.05 -3.38
CA VAL A 100 7.51 3.19 -4.55
C VAL A 100 6.22 2.48 -4.95
N ALA A 101 5.55 1.85 -3.99
CA ALA A 101 4.29 1.16 -4.24
C ALA A 101 3.16 2.13 -4.63
N PHE A 102 3.09 3.31 -3.99
CA PHE A 102 2.08 4.30 -4.30
C PHE A 102 2.23 4.85 -5.73
N ALA A 103 3.48 5.03 -6.19
CA ALA A 103 3.76 5.40 -7.57
C ALA A 103 3.38 4.31 -8.58
N GLU A 104 3.63 3.03 -8.26
CA GLU A 104 3.21 1.89 -9.09
C GLU A 104 1.67 1.75 -9.15
N PHE A 105 0.99 2.07 -8.04
CA PHE A 105 -0.47 2.10 -8.01
C PHE A 105 -1.05 3.21 -8.91
N GLU A 106 -0.54 4.44 -8.80
CA GLU A 106 -1.03 5.57 -9.63
C GLU A 106 -0.62 5.45 -11.11
N GLU A 107 0.41 4.68 -11.45
CA GLU A 107 0.77 4.36 -12.85
C GLU A 107 -0.37 3.70 -13.63
N CYS A 108 -1.23 2.94 -12.95
CA CYS A 108 -2.36 2.26 -13.58
C CYS A 108 -3.53 3.20 -13.93
N GLY A 109 -3.57 4.42 -13.39
CA GLY A 109 -4.73 5.31 -13.53
C GLY A 109 -4.41 6.77 -13.87
N GLU A 110 -3.40 7.36 -13.22
CA GLU A 110 -3.07 8.78 -13.31
C GLU A 110 -1.55 9.02 -13.29
N VAL A 111 -0.92 8.89 -14.45
CA VAL A 111 0.53 9.05 -14.69
C VAL A 111 1.09 10.37 -14.12
N GLU A 112 0.35 11.48 -14.26
CA GLU A 112 0.77 12.79 -13.76
C GLU A 112 0.89 12.83 -12.23
N ARG A 113 0.04 12.09 -11.51
CA ARG A 113 0.14 11.96 -10.04
C ARG A 113 1.28 11.05 -9.65
N ALA A 114 1.47 9.94 -10.36
CA ALA A 114 2.62 9.06 -10.15
C ALA A 114 3.94 9.83 -10.28
N ARG A 115 4.04 10.77 -11.25
CA ARG A 115 5.18 11.68 -11.40
C ARG A 115 5.35 12.60 -10.19
N ALA A 116 4.27 13.23 -9.70
CA ALA A 116 4.32 14.11 -8.54
C ALA A 116 4.77 13.37 -7.27
N ILE A 117 4.23 12.17 -7.03
CA ILE A 117 4.59 11.32 -5.89
C ILE A 117 6.05 10.90 -5.96
N ARG A 118 6.56 10.50 -7.13
CA ARG A 118 7.99 10.18 -7.28
C ARG A 118 8.90 11.38 -7.04
N LYS A 119 8.54 12.56 -7.55
CA LYS A 119 9.30 13.79 -7.26
C LYS A 119 9.31 14.10 -5.76
N TYR A 120 8.18 13.92 -5.09
CA TYR A 120 8.07 14.10 -3.64
C TYR A 120 8.91 13.07 -2.86
N ALA A 121 8.92 11.82 -3.30
CA ALA A 121 9.74 10.76 -2.71
C ALA A 121 11.24 11.06 -2.84
N LEU A 122 11.68 11.67 -3.95
CA LEU A 122 13.08 12.04 -4.15
C LEU A 122 13.56 13.16 -3.22
N ASP A 123 12.67 14.06 -2.82
CA ASP A 123 12.97 15.14 -1.88
C ASP A 123 13.18 14.63 -0.45
N ARG A 124 12.48 13.54 -0.09
CA ARG A 124 12.50 12.95 1.26
C ARG A 124 13.42 11.76 1.46
N VAL A 125 13.84 11.08 0.39
CA VAL A 125 14.65 9.87 0.48
C VAL A 125 16.15 10.21 0.34
N PRO A 126 17.02 9.74 1.24
CA PRO A 126 18.46 9.98 1.16
C PRO A 126 19.09 9.32 -0.08
N LYS A 127 20.18 9.93 -0.56
CA LYS A 127 20.85 9.70 -1.87
C LYS A 127 21.09 8.24 -2.27
N GLY A 128 21.11 7.30 -1.33
CA GLY A 128 21.34 5.86 -1.58
C GLY A 128 20.18 5.13 -2.28
N ARG A 129 18.92 5.51 -2.04
CA ARG A 129 17.73 4.91 -2.71
C ARG A 129 17.20 5.75 -3.87
N THR A 130 17.73 6.97 -4.03
CA THR A 130 17.40 7.92 -5.09
C THR A 130 17.65 7.35 -6.50
N GLU A 131 18.68 6.52 -6.68
CA GLU A 131 18.99 5.89 -7.98
C GLU A 131 17.89 4.97 -8.51
N GLU A 132 17.23 4.20 -7.64
CA GLU A 132 16.15 3.31 -8.05
C GLU A 132 14.88 4.10 -8.40
N LEU A 133 14.57 5.12 -7.59
CA LEU A 133 13.48 6.06 -7.85
C LEU A 133 13.71 6.85 -9.16
N HIS A 134 14.92 7.33 -9.41
CA HIS A 134 15.31 7.98 -10.67
C HIS A 134 15.13 7.05 -11.86
N ARG A 135 15.56 5.79 -11.75
CA ARG A 135 15.41 4.80 -12.82
C ARG A 135 13.94 4.54 -13.16
N LYS A 136 13.09 4.37 -12.13
CA LYS A 136 11.64 4.17 -12.33
C LYS A 136 10.95 5.43 -12.88
N LEU A 137 11.36 6.62 -12.43
CA LEU A 137 10.88 7.89 -12.99
C LEU A 137 11.26 8.03 -14.48
N LEU A 138 12.51 7.74 -14.85
CA LEU A 138 12.96 7.73 -16.25
C LEU A 138 12.19 6.71 -17.10
N ALA A 139 11.85 5.55 -16.54
CA ALA A 139 11.03 4.54 -17.22
C ALA A 139 9.60 5.06 -17.47
N LEU A 140 9.01 5.73 -16.48
CA LEU A 140 7.71 6.41 -16.60
C LEU A 140 7.75 7.48 -17.70
N GLU A 141 8.74 8.39 -17.68
CA GLU A 141 8.90 9.42 -18.71
C GLU A 141 9.14 8.83 -20.11
N LYS A 142 9.79 7.67 -20.19
CA LYS A 142 10.00 7.00 -21.48
C LYS A 142 8.71 6.37 -22.03
N GLN A 143 7.84 5.87 -21.16
CA GLN A 143 6.57 5.24 -21.58
C GLN A 143 5.45 6.26 -21.82
N PHE A 144 5.40 7.33 -21.03
CA PHE A 144 4.28 8.27 -21.00
C PHE A 144 4.69 9.75 -21.13
N GLY A 145 5.98 10.05 -21.16
CA GLY A 145 6.49 11.42 -21.15
C GLY A 145 6.61 12.03 -22.54
N ASP A 146 6.33 13.33 -22.59
CA ASP A 146 6.65 14.21 -23.70
C ASP A 146 8.16 14.55 -23.69
N ARG A 147 8.73 14.97 -24.83
CA ARG A 147 10.18 15.21 -25.00
C ARG A 147 10.82 16.06 -23.88
N LYS A 148 10.05 16.98 -23.31
CA LYS A 148 10.45 17.87 -22.20
C LYS A 148 10.62 17.15 -20.85
N GLY A 149 9.72 16.21 -20.52
CA GLY A 149 9.79 15.44 -19.26
C GLY A 149 11.00 14.50 -19.24
N ILE A 150 11.38 13.97 -20.41
CA ILE A 150 12.60 13.17 -20.58
C ILE A 150 13.85 14.00 -20.33
N GLU A 151 13.91 15.24 -20.85
CA GLU A 151 15.05 16.14 -20.65
C GLU A 151 15.21 16.53 -19.17
N ASP A 152 14.12 16.89 -18.47
CA ASP A 152 14.15 17.21 -17.03
C ASP A 152 14.60 16.01 -16.17
N ALA A 153 14.13 14.79 -16.46
CA ALA A 153 14.53 13.59 -15.74
C ALA A 153 16.01 13.22 -15.96
N ILE A 154 16.56 13.49 -17.15
CA ILE A 154 17.99 13.29 -17.45
C ILE A 154 18.85 14.33 -16.71
N VAL A 155 18.40 15.58 -16.60
CA VAL A 155 19.11 16.63 -15.86
C VAL A 155 19.11 16.35 -14.36
N ALA A 156 17.99 15.90 -13.80
CA ALA A 156 17.88 15.50 -12.39
C ALA A 156 18.83 14.35 -12.01
N LYS A 157 19.16 13.45 -12.95
CA LYS A 157 20.12 12.36 -12.72
C LYS A 157 21.59 12.81 -12.75
N ARG A 158 21.89 13.97 -13.36
CA ARG A 158 23.26 14.50 -13.51
C ARG A 158 23.69 15.42 -12.36
N SER A 159 22.77 15.80 -11.47
CA SER A 159 22.98 16.73 -10.36
C SER A 159 23.14 15.97 -9.05
#